data_AF-A0A3P7JI64-F1
#
_entry.id   AF-A0A3P7JI64-F1
#
_cell.length_a   1.000
_cell.length_b   1.000
_cell.length_c   1.000
_cell.angle_alpha   90.00
_cell.angle_beta   90.00
_cell.angle_gamma   90.00
#
_symmetry.space_group_name_H-M   'P 1'
#
loop_
_entity.id
_entity.type
_entity.pdbx_description
1 polymer ?
#
loop_
_entity_poly.entity_id
_entity_poly.type
_entity_poly.pdbx_seq_one_letter_code
_entity_poly.pdbx_strand_id
1 'polypeptide(L)'
;MNLRILHDDQDLPQGYTCRCKPEFLDQSPHRATHPGRLCVPRPTPPPPECRIDGPNQCKAHLNEVCRLVNGEPKCACPINYQRDSAVINECDFPQLVDCHPSADCIDQLVGYTCRCKSGFKDIGDKPGRMCKPRKFNHTRILSSKSFLID
;
A
#
# COMPACT_ATOMS: atom_id res chain seq x y z
N MET A 1 35.03 -1.56 33.32
CA MET A 1 33.66 -1.18 32.89
C MET A 1 33.21 -2.19 31.85
N ASN A 2 32.11 -2.92 32.09
CA ASN A 2 31.59 -3.88 31.12
C ASN A 2 30.96 -3.11 29.95
N LEU A 3 31.59 -3.16 28.77
CA LEU A 3 31.04 -2.57 27.56
C LEU A 3 29.83 -3.41 27.14
N ARG A 4 28.61 -2.88 27.30
CA ARG A 4 27.41 -3.56 26.77
C ARG A 4 27.38 -3.37 25.26
N ILE A 5 27.57 -4.45 24.53
CA ILE A 5 27.45 -4.46 23.07
C ILE A 5 25.95 -4.45 22.71
N LEU A 6 25.52 -3.41 22.01
CA LEU A 6 24.10 -3.12 21.67
C LEU A 6 23.71 -3.48 20.23
N HIS A 7 24.66 -4.00 19.46
CA HIS A 7 24.48 -4.47 18.09
C HIS A 7 25.03 -5.90 17.96
N ASP A 8 24.68 -6.54 16.86
CA ASP A 8 25.25 -7.80 16.41
C ASP A 8 25.97 -7.54 15.08
N ASP A 9 27.14 -8.15 14.89
CA ASP A 9 27.92 -8.06 13.66
C ASP A 9 27.58 -9.23 12.74
N GLN A 10 27.55 -8.96 11.44
CA GLN A 10 27.34 -9.96 10.40
C GLN A 10 28.44 -9.83 9.35
N ASP A 11 29.28 -10.87 9.24
CA ASP A 11 30.36 -10.92 8.27
C ASP A 11 29.83 -11.13 6.84
N LEU A 12 30.46 -10.45 5.89
CA LEU A 12 30.16 -10.46 4.46
C LEU A 12 31.43 -10.80 3.66
N PRO A 13 31.33 -11.30 2.41
CA PRO A 13 32.49 -11.64 1.58
C PRO A 13 33.47 -10.48 1.35
N GLN A 14 32.99 -9.23 1.49
CA GLN A 14 33.72 -8.00 1.24
C GLN A 14 33.75 -7.06 2.46
N GLY A 15 33.48 -7.58 3.67
CA GLY A 15 33.54 -6.79 4.91
C GLY A 15 32.61 -7.33 6.01
N TYR A 16 31.97 -6.45 6.76
CA TYR A 16 30.96 -6.79 7.76
C TYR A 16 29.91 -5.68 7.83
N THR A 17 28.74 -6.01 8.38
CA THR A 17 27.66 -5.06 8.64
C THR A 17 27.20 -5.20 10.09
N CYS A 18 26.79 -4.10 10.73
CA CYS A 18 26.30 -4.11 12.10
C CYS A 18 24.77 -3.95 12.10
N ARG A 19 24.10 -4.61 13.04
CA ARG A 19 22.66 -4.46 13.26
C ARG A 19 22.36 -4.25 14.73
N CYS A 20 21.61 -3.20 15.10
CA CYS A 20 21.17 -3.03 16.48
C CYS A 20 20.32 -4.20 16.96
N LYS A 21 20.47 -4.60 18.23
CA LYS A 21 19.63 -5.60 18.88
C LYS A 21 18.14 -5.18 18.85
N PRO A 22 17.19 -6.12 18.94
CA PRO A 22 15.75 -5.82 18.78
C PRO A 22 15.21 -4.69 19.67
N GLU A 23 15.73 -4.60 20.90
CA GLU A 23 15.38 -3.60 21.92
C GLU A 23 16.00 -2.22 21.67
N PHE A 24 16.74 -2.04 20.57
CA PHE A 24 17.44 -0.81 20.26
C PHE A 24 17.06 -0.30 18.87
N LEU A 25 16.95 1.02 18.75
CA LEU A 25 16.75 1.75 17.51
C LEU A 25 18.10 2.18 16.96
N ASP A 26 18.32 1.90 15.68
CA ASP A 26 19.46 2.45 14.95
C ASP A 26 19.25 3.96 14.75
N GLN A 27 20.17 4.78 15.24
CA GLN A 27 20.24 6.22 15.06
C GLN A 27 21.50 6.66 14.31
N SER A 28 22.23 5.75 13.67
CA SER A 28 23.44 6.08 12.93
C SER A 28 23.20 7.19 11.89
N PRO A 29 24.13 8.14 11.71
CA PRO A 29 23.99 9.22 10.74
C PRO A 29 24.03 8.71 9.29
N HIS A 30 24.76 7.63 9.03
CA HIS A 30 24.93 7.03 7.71
C HIS A 30 24.42 5.59 7.65
N ARG A 31 23.14 5.40 7.97
CA ARG A 31 22.51 4.07 8.09
C ARG A 31 22.61 3.20 6.83
N ALA A 32 22.73 3.80 5.64
CA ALA A 32 22.85 3.06 4.38
C ALA A 32 24.20 2.34 4.24
N THR A 33 25.27 3.00 4.70
CA THR A 33 26.65 2.53 4.54
C THR A 33 27.24 1.96 5.82
N HIS A 34 26.73 2.42 6.96
CA HIS A 34 27.24 2.11 8.30
C HIS A 34 26.07 1.99 9.29
N PRO A 35 25.16 1.02 9.09
CA PRO A 35 24.08 0.74 10.05
C PRO A 35 24.65 0.23 11.37
N GLY A 36 23.84 0.27 12.44
CA GLY A 36 24.13 -0.40 13.71
C GLY A 36 25.25 0.22 14.55
N ARG A 37 25.81 1.37 14.16
CA ARG A 37 26.92 2.04 14.88
C ARG A 37 26.46 2.87 16.07
N LEU A 38 25.22 3.38 16.04
CA LEU A 38 24.60 4.14 17.12
C LEU A 38 23.24 3.50 17.43
N CYS A 39 23.20 2.68 18.47
CA CYS A 39 21.99 1.99 18.92
C CYS A 39 21.49 2.64 20.21
N VAL A 40 20.27 3.18 20.19
CA VAL A 40 19.64 3.77 21.39
C VAL A 40 18.49 2.88 21.86
N PRO A 41 18.18 2.81 23.17
CA PRO A 41 17.06 2.02 23.65
C PRO A 41 15.76 2.36 22.93
N ARG A 42 15.01 1.33 22.53
CA ARG A 42 13.64 1.48 22.02
C ARG A 42 12.74 1.86 23.20
N PRO A 43 11.85 2.86 23.06
CA PRO A 43 10.83 3.12 24.08
C PRO A 43 9.96 1.86 24.25
N THR A 44 9.97 1.26 25.43
CA THR A 44 9.11 0.14 25.82
C THR A 44 8.22 0.59 26.99
N PRO A 45 6.88 0.41 26.89
CA PRO A 45 6.15 -0.15 25.74
C PRO A 45 6.20 0.78 24.50
N PRO A 46 6.06 0.23 23.28
CA PRO A 46 5.86 1.07 22.10
C PRO A 46 4.63 1.98 22.32
N PRO A 47 4.62 3.20 21.75
CA PRO A 47 3.47 4.09 21.83
C PRO A 47 2.18 3.35 21.45
N PRO A 48 1.04 3.59 22.13
CA PRO A 48 -0.22 2.92 21.84
C PRO A 48 -0.59 2.88 20.36
N GLU A 49 -0.20 3.90 19.60
CA GLU A 49 -0.43 4.09 18.17
C GLU A 49 0.41 3.14 17.28
N CYS A 50 1.48 2.55 17.81
CA CYS A 50 2.35 1.57 17.14
C CYS A 50 2.20 0.15 17.73
N ARG A 51 1.18 -0.12 18.55
CA ARG A 51 0.87 -1.47 19.04
C ARG A 51 0.26 -2.32 17.91
N ILE A 52 0.55 -3.63 17.92
CA ILE A 52 0.20 -4.61 16.86
C ILE A 52 -1.33 -4.73 16.65
N ASP A 53 -2.11 -4.29 17.64
CA ASP A 53 -3.58 -4.29 17.66
C ASP A 53 -4.18 -3.03 17.00
N GLY A 54 -3.36 -2.10 16.50
CA GLY A 54 -3.78 -0.82 15.96
C GLY A 54 -4.10 -0.82 14.46
N PRO A 55 -4.83 0.19 13.95
CA PRO A 55 -5.16 0.35 12.53
C PRO A 55 -3.94 0.60 11.62
N ASN A 56 -2.74 0.81 12.19
CA ASN A 56 -1.48 1.03 11.48
C ASN A 56 -0.58 -0.21 11.53
N GLN A 57 -1.09 -1.36 11.09
CA GLN A 57 -0.27 -2.55 10.92
C GLN A 57 0.70 -2.34 9.75
N CYS A 58 1.91 -1.85 10.05
CA CYS A 58 3.00 -1.82 9.08
C CYS A 58 3.26 -3.25 8.57
N LYS A 59 3.46 -3.40 7.26
CA LYS A 59 3.60 -4.69 6.60
C LYS A 59 4.92 -5.34 7.03
N ALA A 60 4.85 -6.22 8.02
CA ALA A 60 6.02 -6.91 8.58
C ALA A 60 6.81 -7.68 7.52
N HIS A 61 6.13 -8.30 6.55
CA HIS A 61 6.75 -9.00 5.42
C HIS A 61 7.53 -8.08 4.46
N LEU A 62 7.27 -6.76 4.49
CA LEU A 62 8.01 -5.74 3.75
C LEU A 62 9.05 -5.03 4.63
N ASN A 63 9.29 -5.51 5.86
CA ASN A 63 10.17 -4.90 6.85
C ASN A 63 9.84 -3.41 7.13
N GLU A 64 8.56 -3.04 7.05
CA GLU A 64 8.11 -1.69 7.38
C GLU A 64 8.19 -1.45 8.90
N VAL A 65 8.57 -0.23 9.29
CA VAL A 65 8.71 0.15 10.70
C VAL A 65 7.78 1.32 11.00
N CYS A 66 6.99 1.22 12.07
CA CYS A 66 6.20 2.34 12.61
C CYS A 66 7.13 3.41 13.17
N ARG A 67 7.03 4.64 12.65
CA ARG A 67 7.77 5.82 13.11
C ARG A 67 6.79 6.96 13.38
N LEU A 68 7.02 7.72 14.44
CA LEU A 68 6.29 8.97 14.69
C LEU A 68 6.92 10.10 13.89
N VAL A 69 6.18 10.70 12.97
CA VAL A 69 6.58 11.90 12.21
C VAL A 69 5.66 13.03 12.63
N ASN A 70 6.22 14.05 13.30
CA ASN A 70 5.46 15.18 13.87
C ASN A 70 4.31 14.75 14.82
N GLY A 71 4.50 13.66 15.56
CA GLY A 71 3.47 13.11 16.46
C GLY A 71 2.46 12.18 15.79
N GLU A 72 2.52 12.02 14.46
CA GLU A 72 1.65 11.08 13.72
C GLU A 72 2.36 9.74 13.46
N PRO A 73 1.72 8.60 13.72
CA PRO A 73 2.26 7.28 13.39
C PRO A 73 2.28 7.05 11.86
N LYS A 74 3.46 6.78 11.29
CA LYS A 74 3.66 6.47 9.87
C LYS A 74 4.49 5.20 9.68
N CYS A 75 4.12 4.36 8.71
CA CYS A 75 4.94 3.23 8.32
C CYS A 75 6.04 3.69 7.35
N ALA A 76 7.29 3.45 7.71
CA ALA A 76 8.46 3.76 6.89
C ALA A 76 9.08 2.47 6.32
N CYS A 77 9.41 2.49 5.04
CA CYS A 77 10.15 1.41 4.40
C CYS A 77 11.62 1.37 4.84
N PRO A 78 12.32 0.24 4.61
CA PRO A 78 13.77 0.16 4.70
C PRO A 78 14.46 1.21 3.81
N ILE A 79 15.70 1.54 4.13
CA ILE A 79 16.48 2.54 3.37
C ILE A 79 16.66 2.06 1.93
N ASN A 80 16.53 2.98 0.97
CA ASN A 80 16.49 2.73 -0.49
C ASN A 80 15.21 2.03 -0.99
N TYR A 81 14.26 1.75 -0.11
CA TYR A 81 12.92 1.34 -0.48
C TYR A 81 11.97 2.49 -0.16
N GLN A 82 11.11 2.80 -1.11
CA GLN A 82 10.00 3.72 -0.87
C GLN A 82 8.72 2.92 -0.99
N ARG A 83 7.71 3.31 -0.22
CA ARG A 83 6.37 2.81 -0.48
C ARG A 83 6.01 3.39 -1.84
N ASP A 84 6.06 2.56 -2.88
CA ASP A 84 5.45 2.85 -4.17
C ASP A 84 3.95 2.87 -3.94
N SER A 85 3.48 3.89 -3.24
CA SER A 85 2.09 4.13 -2.96
C SER A 85 1.33 4.57 -4.22
N ALA A 86 1.98 4.59 -5.40
CA ALA A 86 1.49 5.24 -6.60
C ALA A 86 1.90 4.57 -7.94
N VAL A 87 2.40 3.32 -7.99
CA VAL A 87 2.96 2.77 -9.26
C VAL A 87 2.52 1.35 -9.63
N ILE A 88 1.88 0.59 -8.72
CA ILE A 88 1.27 -0.67 -9.15
C ILE A 88 -0.10 -0.35 -9.73
N ASN A 89 -0.23 -0.43 -11.05
CA ASN A 89 -1.53 -0.47 -11.71
C ASN A 89 -2.19 -1.83 -11.41
N GLU A 90 -3.08 -1.90 -10.41
CA GLU A 90 -3.71 -3.17 -10.05
C GLU A 90 -4.58 -3.72 -11.20
N CYS A 91 -5.04 -2.87 -12.13
CA CYS A 91 -5.82 -3.30 -13.28
C CYS A 91 -5.03 -4.19 -14.26
N ASP A 92 -3.70 -4.17 -14.22
CA ASP A 92 -2.85 -5.06 -15.03
C ASP A 92 -2.68 -6.46 -14.40
N PHE A 93 -3.16 -6.65 -13.16
CA PHE A 93 -3.01 -7.89 -12.39
C PHE A 93 -4.38 -8.42 -11.96
N PRO A 94 -4.99 -9.36 -12.70
CA PRO A 94 -6.33 -9.89 -12.41
C PRO A 94 -6.50 -10.44 -11.00
N GLN A 95 -5.43 -10.89 -10.34
CA GLN A 95 -5.44 -11.39 -8.97
C GLN A 95 -5.51 -10.29 -7.89
N LEU A 96 -5.28 -9.03 -8.25
CA LEU A 96 -5.30 -7.87 -7.35
C LEU A 96 -6.62 -7.07 -7.43
N VAL A 97 -7.50 -7.42 -8.37
CA VAL A 97 -8.77 -6.71 -8.61
C VAL A 97 -9.97 -7.61 -8.37
N ASP A 98 -11.07 -7.02 -7.88
CA ASP A 98 -12.34 -7.70 -7.64
C ASP A 98 -13.51 -7.07 -8.42
N CYS A 99 -13.23 -6.38 -9.53
CA CYS A 99 -14.24 -5.80 -10.40
C CYS A 99 -15.16 -6.88 -10.98
N HIS A 100 -16.44 -6.53 -11.18
CA HIS A 100 -17.38 -7.39 -11.89
C HIS A 100 -16.89 -7.63 -13.33
N PRO A 101 -17.12 -8.81 -13.95
CA PRO A 101 -16.72 -9.06 -15.35
C PRO A 101 -17.30 -8.06 -16.37
N SER A 102 -18.46 -7.48 -16.04
CA SER A 102 -19.13 -6.41 -16.82
C SER A 102 -18.78 -4.99 -16.34
N ALA A 103 -17.65 -4.82 -15.66
CA ALA A 103 -17.09 -3.54 -15.26
C ALA A 103 -15.71 -3.30 -15.89
N ASP A 104 -15.33 -2.04 -15.96
CA ASP A 104 -13.98 -1.58 -16.27
C ASP A 104 -13.23 -1.32 -14.96
N CYS A 105 -11.97 -1.75 -14.89
CA CYS A 105 -11.06 -1.35 -13.84
C CYS A 105 -10.44 0.01 -14.17
N ILE A 106 -10.33 0.87 -13.17
CA ILE A 106 -9.77 2.22 -13.28
C ILE A 106 -8.72 2.36 -12.18
N ASP A 107 -7.46 2.39 -12.61
CA ASP A 107 -6.32 2.68 -11.74
C ASP A 107 -6.41 4.07 -11.13
N GLN A 108 -5.97 4.22 -9.89
CA GLN A 108 -5.94 5.48 -9.17
C GLN A 108 -4.57 5.70 -8.53
N LEU A 109 -4.29 6.95 -8.14
CA LEU A 109 -3.07 7.27 -7.40
C LEU A 109 -2.92 6.42 -6.12
N VAL A 110 -4.03 5.98 -5.53
CA VAL A 110 -4.06 5.10 -4.37
C VAL A 110 -5.08 3.99 -4.63
N GLY A 111 -4.61 2.82 -5.06
CA GLY A 111 -5.44 1.66 -5.38
C GLY A 111 -6.20 1.81 -6.69
N TYR A 112 -7.34 1.12 -6.80
CA TYR A 112 -8.19 1.13 -8.00
C TYR A 112 -9.67 1.29 -7.65
N THR A 113 -10.45 1.68 -8.65
CA THR A 113 -11.92 1.63 -8.59
C THR A 113 -12.49 0.87 -9.79
N CYS A 114 -13.74 0.43 -9.68
CA CYS A 114 -14.42 -0.29 -10.75
C CYS A 114 -15.64 0.50 -11.22
N ARG A 115 -15.97 0.41 -12.51
CA ARG A 115 -17.17 1.06 -13.06
C ARG A 115 -17.90 0.13 -14.01
N CYS A 116 -19.19 -0.09 -13.81
CA CYS A 116 -19.98 -0.89 -14.75
C CYS A 116 -19.92 -0.33 -16.18
N LYS A 117 -19.75 -1.24 -17.15
CA LYS A 117 -19.72 -0.91 -18.58
C LYS A 117 -21.04 -0.30 -19.05
N SER A 118 -21.00 0.39 -20.18
CA SER A 118 -22.20 0.92 -20.85
C SER A 118 -23.25 -0.18 -21.06
N GLY A 119 -24.52 0.15 -20.77
CA GLY A 119 -25.61 -0.82 -20.81
C GLY A 119 -25.78 -1.65 -19.54
N PHE A 120 -24.94 -1.46 -18.51
CA PHE A 120 -25.11 -2.06 -17.19
C PHE A 120 -25.42 -0.98 -16.13
N LYS A 121 -26.09 -1.40 -15.05
CA LYS A 121 -26.35 -0.59 -13.86
C LYS A 121 -25.70 -1.28 -12.67
N ASP A 122 -25.04 -0.47 -11.85
CA ASP A 122 -24.52 -0.92 -10.56
C ASP A 122 -25.66 -1.07 -9.55
N ILE A 123 -25.67 -2.18 -8.85
CA ILE A 123 -26.67 -2.52 -7.83
C ILE A 123 -26.04 -2.87 -6.48
N GLY A 124 -24.71 -2.76 -6.36
CA GLY A 124 -23.99 -3.11 -5.14
C GLY A 124 -23.62 -1.88 -4.31
N ASP A 125 -23.17 -2.14 -3.08
CA ASP A 125 -22.68 -1.09 -2.16
C ASP A 125 -21.28 -0.57 -2.56
N LYS A 126 -20.52 -1.39 -3.28
CA LYS A 126 -19.20 -1.04 -3.80
C LYS A 126 -19.25 -0.87 -5.31
N PRO A 127 -18.70 0.24 -5.84
CA PRO A 127 -18.82 0.56 -7.25
C PRO A 127 -18.19 -0.52 -8.14
N GLY A 128 -18.85 -0.85 -9.24
CA GLY A 128 -18.42 -1.76 -10.31
C GLY A 128 -18.24 -3.21 -9.90
N ARG A 129 -18.66 -3.64 -8.71
CA ARG A 129 -18.54 -5.03 -8.24
C ARG A 129 -19.83 -5.84 -8.45
N MET A 130 -20.95 -5.18 -8.68
CA MET A 130 -22.23 -5.83 -8.98
C MET A 130 -22.95 -5.13 -10.15
N CYS A 131 -22.69 -5.57 -11.38
CA CYS A 131 -23.28 -4.97 -12.57
C CYS A 131 -24.43 -5.83 -13.12
N LYS A 132 -25.60 -5.24 -13.32
CA LYS A 132 -26.75 -5.88 -13.98
C LYS A 132 -27.07 -5.20 -15.32
N PRO A 133 -27.44 -5.94 -16.37
CA PRO A 133 -27.87 -5.35 -17.63
C PRO A 133 -29.03 -4.37 -17.42
N ARG A 134 -28.96 -3.21 -18.06
CA ARG A 134 -30.09 -2.28 -18.14
C ARG A 134 -31.15 -2.90 -19.03
N LYS A 135 -32.39 -2.96 -18.55
CA LYS A 135 -33.53 -3.29 -19.42
C LYS A 135 -33.76 -2.10 -20.34
N PHE A 136 -33.25 -2.18 -21.56
CA PHE A 136 -33.60 -1.24 -22.62
C PHE A 136 -35.04 -1.55 -23.04
N ASN A 137 -35.99 -0.72 -22.61
CA ASN A 137 -37.30 -0.71 -23.23
C ASN A 137 -37.13 -0.14 -24.63
N HIS A 138 -37.17 -1.02 -25.63
CA HIS A 138 -37.04 -0.71 -27.06
C HIS A 138 -38.26 0.04 -27.63
N THR A 139 -39.05 0.72 -26.80
CA THR A 139 -40.35 1.33 -27.14
C THR A 139 -40.29 2.85 -27.38
N ARG A 140 -39.09 3.46 -27.48
CA ARG A 140 -38.96 4.91 -27.70
C ARG A 140 -38.14 5.34 -28.92
N ILE A 141 -37.84 4.44 -29.86
CA ILE A 141 -37.21 4.78 -31.16
C ILE A 141 -38.21 4.63 -32.33
N LEU A 142 -39.47 5.04 -32.12
CA LEU A 142 -40.48 5.16 -33.19
C LEU A 142 -41.28 6.47 -33.09
N SER A 143 -40.65 7.58 -32.68
CA SER A 143 -41.25 8.90 -32.89
C SER A 143 -40.20 10.00 -32.88
N SER A 144 -39.48 10.16 -33.99
CA SER A 144 -39.18 11.44 -34.65
C SER A 144 -38.13 11.21 -35.75
N LYS A 145 -38.56 11.45 -36.99
CA LYS A 145 -37.88 11.32 -38.31
C LYS A 145 -36.62 12.22 -38.38
N SER A 146 -35.65 12.12 -39.29
CA SER A 146 -35.66 11.82 -40.73
C SER A 146 -34.22 11.50 -41.19
N PHE A 147 -34.02 10.46 -42.01
CA PHE A 147 -32.85 10.38 -42.91
C PHE A 147 -33.23 11.19 -44.15
N LEU A 148 -32.50 12.28 -44.43
CA LEU A 148 -32.55 12.98 -45.72
C LEU A 148 -31.74 12.17 -46.73
N ILE A 149 -32.37 11.89 -47.87
CA ILE A 149 -31.73 11.48 -49.12
C ILE A 149 -31.31 12.78 -49.81
N ASP A 150 -30.01 12.91 -50.09
CA ASP A 150 -29.49 13.48 -51.33
C ASP A 150 -28.24 12.66 -51.71
#